data_AF-A0A7V6YZZ8-F1
#
_entry.id   AF-A0A7V6YZZ8-F1
#
_cell.length_a   1.000
_cell.length_b   1.000
_cell.length_c   1.000
_cell.angle_alpha   90.00
_cell.angle_beta   90.00
_cell.angle_gamma   90.00
#
_symmetry.space_group_name_H-M   'P 1'
#
loop_
_entity.id
_entity.type
_entity.pdbx_description
1 polymer ?
#
loop_
_entity_poly.entity_id
_entity_poly.type
_entity_poly.pdbx_seq_one_letter_code
_entity_poly.pdbx_strand_id
1 'polypeptide(L)'
;MSAPNPELLRSLGRLVRGLSALFWGLPLALLVCVGTATGGWFGGFAPVPLLCATGLLLFGLVQLYAFQKQERPWRKALDRATVLALINLGLCPFLFFWHYVPGNLFFGAIVCLFGLSALLFLFFLNIVIVRLGAMLPDETLRLETRQYTALNRTLLIALLAIAGTYLLLTRVLSLYFPQIPRLPERVNLLSLQIAIPALGIEISSLWFVLLLTCILLLLPLSMTMALIWKTKEVIFENVFGISG
;
A
#
# COMPACT_ATOMS: atom_id res chain seq x y z
N MET A 1 11.47 37.60 -19.04
CA MET A 1 11.12 36.20 -18.75
C MET A 1 12.41 35.38 -18.84
N SER A 2 13.00 35.02 -17.70
CA SER A 2 14.16 34.11 -17.68
C SER A 2 13.71 32.73 -18.17
N ALA A 3 14.44 32.14 -19.12
CA ALA A 3 14.14 30.80 -19.64
C ALA A 3 13.98 29.78 -18.49
N PRO A 4 13.01 28.87 -18.55
CA PRO A 4 12.80 27.87 -17.50
C PRO A 4 14.06 27.02 -17.31
N ASN A 5 14.47 26.84 -16.05
CA ASN A 5 15.71 26.15 -15.71
C ASN A 5 15.65 24.69 -16.21
N PRO A 6 16.54 24.26 -17.13
CA PRO A 6 16.46 22.95 -17.79
C PRO A 6 16.60 21.78 -16.81
N GLU A 7 17.31 21.97 -15.70
CA GLU A 7 17.44 20.97 -14.64
C GLU A 7 16.10 20.72 -13.93
N LEU A 8 15.32 21.79 -13.73
CA LEU A 8 14.02 21.73 -13.08
C LEU A 8 13.02 20.98 -13.95
N LEU A 9 12.98 21.28 -15.26
CA LEU A 9 12.16 20.55 -16.24
C LEU A 9 12.52 19.04 -16.28
N ARG A 10 13.81 18.71 -16.28
CA ARG A 10 14.27 17.30 -16.25
C ARG A 10 13.84 16.59 -14.96
N SER A 11 13.91 17.29 -13.82
CA SER A 11 13.50 16.74 -12.52
C SER A 11 11.98 16.50 -12.45
N LEU A 12 11.18 17.41 -13.01
CA LEU A 12 9.73 17.28 -13.11
C LEU A 12 9.32 16.17 -14.08
N GLY A 13 10.02 16.00 -15.20
CA GLY A 13 9.79 14.87 -16.11
C GLY A 13 10.11 13.50 -15.48
N ARG A 14 11.05 13.43 -14.54
CA ARG A 14 11.26 12.21 -13.71
C ARG A 14 10.16 12.04 -12.68
N LEU A 15 9.75 13.13 -12.03
CA LEU A 15 8.66 13.15 -11.05
C LEU A 15 7.35 12.61 -11.65
N VAL A 16 6.94 13.10 -12.83
CA VAL A 16 5.74 12.64 -13.55
C VAL A 16 5.82 11.15 -13.89
N ARG A 17 6.98 10.67 -14.34
CA ARG A 17 7.20 9.23 -14.59
C ARG A 17 7.11 8.40 -13.30
N GLY A 18 7.65 8.92 -12.21
CA GLY A 18 7.55 8.29 -10.89
C GLY A 18 6.11 8.18 -10.40
N LEU A 19 5.34 9.28 -10.50
CA LEU A 19 3.91 9.30 -10.17
C LEU A 19 3.11 8.35 -11.07
N SER A 20 3.39 8.29 -12.38
CA SER A 20 2.75 7.34 -13.29
C SER A 20 3.05 5.89 -12.92
N ALA A 21 4.31 5.57 -12.59
CA ALA A 21 4.70 4.25 -12.11
C ALA A 21 4.00 3.87 -10.80
N LEU A 22 3.83 4.82 -9.87
CA LEU A 22 3.09 4.59 -8.62
C LEU A 22 1.59 4.40 -8.88
N PHE A 23 1.00 5.23 -9.74
CA PHE A 23 -0.41 5.14 -10.10
C PHE A 23 -0.77 3.77 -10.67
N TRP A 24 0.02 3.25 -11.62
CA TRP A 24 -0.22 1.93 -12.20
C TRP A 24 0.30 0.79 -11.32
N GLY A 25 1.38 1.01 -10.58
CA GLY A 25 1.98 0.01 -9.72
C GLY A 25 1.14 -0.35 -8.50
N LEU A 26 0.38 0.59 -7.94
CA LEU A 26 -0.49 0.35 -6.77
C LEU A 26 -1.57 -0.72 -7.02
N PRO A 27 -2.46 -0.56 -8.03
CA PRO A 27 -3.49 -1.55 -8.30
C PRO A 27 -2.90 -2.86 -8.83
N LEU A 28 -1.82 -2.79 -9.62
CA LEU A 28 -1.13 -3.97 -10.15
C LEU A 28 -0.50 -4.79 -9.02
N ALA A 29 0.19 -4.15 -8.08
CA ALA A 29 0.75 -4.81 -6.90
C ALA A 29 -0.34 -5.45 -6.05
N LEU A 30 -1.46 -4.75 -5.81
CA LEU A 30 -2.60 -5.34 -5.10
C LEU A 30 -3.12 -6.60 -5.81
N LEU A 31 -3.41 -6.49 -7.10
CA LEU A 31 -3.99 -7.57 -7.90
C LEU A 31 -3.06 -8.79 -7.95
N VAL A 32 -1.77 -8.58 -8.22
CA VAL A 32 -0.79 -9.67 -8.30
C VAL A 32 -0.57 -10.31 -6.93
N CYS A 33 -0.46 -9.52 -5.86
CA CYS A 33 -0.28 -10.05 -4.50
C CYS A 33 -1.49 -10.86 -4.06
N VAL A 34 -2.71 -10.35 -4.26
CA VAL A 34 -3.95 -11.05 -3.92
C VAL A 34 -4.13 -12.30 -4.78
N GLY A 35 -3.92 -12.22 -6.09
CA GLY A 35 -4.01 -13.37 -7.01
C GLY A 35 -3.01 -14.47 -6.68
N THR A 36 -1.79 -14.10 -6.28
CA THR A 36 -0.76 -15.05 -5.83
C THR A 36 -1.14 -15.68 -4.49
N ALA A 37 -1.65 -14.90 -3.53
CA ALA A 37 -2.01 -15.39 -2.21
C ALA A 37 -3.26 -16.31 -2.21
N THR A 38 -4.24 -16.04 -3.08
CA THR A 38 -5.56 -16.68 -3.03
C THR A 38 -5.75 -17.85 -3.97
N GLY A 39 -5.16 -17.81 -5.18
CA GLY A 39 -5.51 -18.75 -6.23
C GLY A 39 -4.36 -19.20 -7.11
N GLY A 40 -3.12 -18.86 -6.77
CA GLY A 40 -1.95 -19.24 -7.57
C GLY A 40 -2.10 -18.86 -9.04
N TRP A 41 -2.71 -17.70 -9.33
CA TRP A 41 -3.15 -17.30 -10.69
C TRP A 41 -2.03 -17.40 -11.75
N PHE A 42 -0.78 -17.27 -11.32
CA PHE A 42 0.40 -17.28 -12.17
C PHE A 42 1.21 -18.59 -12.11
N GLY A 43 0.72 -19.59 -11.36
CA GLY A 43 1.39 -20.87 -11.16
C GLY A 43 2.86 -20.71 -10.73
N GLY A 44 3.75 -21.54 -11.29
CA GLY A 44 5.19 -21.47 -11.03
C GLY A 44 5.87 -20.17 -11.48
N PHE A 45 5.23 -19.36 -12.33
CA PHE A 45 5.77 -18.08 -12.78
C PHE A 45 5.44 -16.91 -11.83
N ALA A 46 4.63 -17.14 -10.79
CA ALA A 46 4.16 -16.09 -9.87
C ALA A 46 5.25 -15.19 -9.25
N PRO A 47 6.49 -15.65 -8.96
CA PRO A 47 7.51 -14.75 -8.42
C PRO A 47 7.83 -13.57 -9.34
N VAL A 48 7.78 -13.75 -10.66
CA VAL A 48 8.14 -12.70 -11.64
C VAL A 48 7.17 -11.53 -11.64
N PRO A 49 5.84 -11.70 -11.87
CA PRO A 49 4.90 -10.58 -11.84
C PRO A 49 4.87 -9.93 -10.45
N LEU A 50 5.12 -10.69 -9.38
CA LEU A 50 5.13 -10.17 -8.02
C LEU A 50 6.31 -9.20 -7.77
N LEU A 51 7.51 -9.60 -8.20
CA LEU A 51 8.71 -8.76 -8.17
C LEU A 51 8.58 -7.56 -9.11
N CYS A 52 8.02 -7.75 -10.30
CA CYS A 52 7.79 -6.65 -11.24
C CYS A 52 6.81 -5.62 -10.67
N ALA A 53 5.71 -6.07 -10.07
CA ALA A 53 4.67 -5.20 -9.52
C ALA A 53 5.17 -4.38 -8.33
N THR A 54 5.79 -5.04 -7.37
CA THR A 54 6.37 -4.38 -6.18
C THR A 54 7.62 -3.56 -6.53
N GLY A 55 8.40 -4.02 -7.50
CA GLY A 55 9.55 -3.31 -8.05
C GLY A 55 9.15 -2.03 -8.79
N LEU A 56 8.00 -2.01 -9.46
CA LEU A 56 7.46 -0.81 -10.11
C LEU A 56 7.13 0.29 -9.09
N LEU A 57 6.62 -0.07 -7.90
CA LEU A 57 6.40 0.87 -6.81
C LEU A 57 7.71 1.49 -6.30
N LEU A 58 8.73 0.64 -6.11
CA LEU A 58 10.06 1.10 -5.70
C LEU A 58 10.68 2.01 -6.77
N PHE A 59 10.60 1.63 -8.04
CA PHE A 59 11.05 2.46 -9.16
C PHE A 59 10.34 3.81 -9.17
N GLY A 60 9.03 3.82 -8.95
CA GLY A 60 8.23 5.03 -8.82
C GLY A 60 8.80 5.99 -7.77
N LEU A 61 9.07 5.49 -6.55
CA LEU A 61 9.71 6.28 -5.49
C LEU A 61 11.12 6.76 -5.84
N VAL A 62 11.95 5.89 -6.43
CA VAL A 62 13.33 6.24 -6.84
C VAL A 62 13.33 7.42 -7.81
N GLN A 63 12.37 7.48 -8.73
CA GLN A 63 12.24 8.62 -9.65
C GLN A 63 11.90 9.94 -8.94
N LEU A 64 11.15 9.89 -7.83
CA LEU A 64 10.78 11.09 -7.06
C LEU A 64 12.00 11.75 -6.37
N TYR A 65 13.08 11.00 -6.06
CA TYR A 65 14.29 11.57 -5.45
C TYR A 65 15.01 12.61 -6.32
N ALA A 66 14.75 12.63 -7.63
CA ALA A 66 15.33 13.63 -8.52
C ALA A 66 14.77 15.03 -8.25
N PHE A 67 13.56 15.13 -7.68
CA PHE A 67 12.87 16.39 -7.41
C PHE A 67 13.25 16.98 -6.05
N GLN A 68 13.45 18.30 -6.00
CA GLN A 68 13.66 19.10 -4.79
C GLN A 68 14.58 18.45 -3.75
N LYS A 69 15.80 18.10 -4.17
CA LYS A 69 16.78 17.43 -3.29
C LYS A 69 16.98 18.22 -1.99
N GLN A 70 17.04 19.54 -2.01
CA GLN A 70 17.39 20.33 -0.83
C GLN A 70 16.36 20.22 0.33
N GLU A 71 15.12 19.84 0.04
CA GLU A 71 14.02 19.76 1.01
C GLU A 71 14.14 18.54 1.94
N ARG A 72 14.58 18.79 3.18
CA ARG A 72 14.76 17.74 4.20
C ARG A 72 13.46 16.99 4.54
N PRO A 73 12.29 17.64 4.73
CA PRO A 73 11.06 16.93 5.06
C PRO A 73 10.59 16.00 3.94
N TRP A 74 10.85 16.38 2.68
CA TRP A 74 10.57 15.57 1.49
C TRP A 74 11.44 14.33 1.42
N ARG A 75 12.77 14.50 1.57
CA ARG A 75 13.69 13.34 1.61
C ARG A 75 13.33 12.37 2.72
N LYS A 76 13.08 12.83 3.93
CA LYS A 76 12.68 11.95 5.06
C LYS A 76 11.39 11.17 4.77
N ALA A 77 10.42 11.77 4.07
CA ALA A 77 9.20 11.08 3.71
C ALA A 77 9.47 10.00 2.64
N LEU A 78 10.26 10.34 1.61
CA LEU A 78 10.68 9.39 0.58
C LEU A 78 11.51 8.24 1.14
N ASP A 79 12.47 8.52 2.02
CA ASP A 79 13.33 7.50 2.64
C ASP A 79 12.49 6.45 3.36
N ARG A 80 11.53 6.88 4.18
CA ARG A 80 10.62 5.97 4.93
C ARG A 80 9.75 5.13 3.99
N ALA A 81 9.18 5.74 2.95
CA ALA A 81 8.40 5.02 1.96
C ALA A 81 9.27 4.03 1.15
N THR A 82 10.50 4.39 0.84
CA THR A 82 11.44 3.58 0.06
C THR A 82 11.91 2.36 0.86
N VAL A 83 12.21 2.53 2.14
CA VAL A 83 12.54 1.41 3.04
C VAL A 83 11.39 0.40 3.07
N LEU A 84 10.15 0.86 3.20
CA LEU A 84 8.99 -0.04 3.20
C LEU A 84 8.76 -0.68 1.82
N ALA A 85 9.00 0.04 0.72
CA ALA A 85 8.95 -0.54 -0.62
C ALA A 85 10.00 -1.65 -0.81
N LEU A 86 11.22 -1.46 -0.30
CA LEU A 86 12.28 -2.46 -0.31
C LEU A 86 11.93 -3.68 0.54
N ILE A 87 11.37 -3.46 1.74
CA ILE A 87 10.86 -4.54 2.59
C ILE A 87 9.78 -5.31 1.84
N ASN A 88 8.80 -4.63 1.24
CA ASN A 88 7.74 -5.28 0.47
C ASN A 88 8.28 -6.07 -0.72
N LEU A 89 9.26 -5.53 -1.45
CA LEU A 89 9.92 -6.22 -2.56
C LEU A 89 10.66 -7.50 -2.10
N GLY A 90 11.34 -7.43 -0.95
CA GLY A 90 12.05 -8.59 -0.39
C GLY A 90 11.12 -9.64 0.21
N LEU A 91 9.98 -9.21 0.77
CA LEU A 91 9.00 -10.10 1.40
C LEU A 91 7.97 -10.66 0.41
N CYS A 92 7.77 -10.05 -0.76
CA CYS A 92 6.74 -10.50 -1.68
C CYS A 92 6.91 -11.97 -2.11
N PRO A 93 8.11 -12.51 -2.46
CA PRO A 93 8.23 -13.89 -2.94
C PRO A 93 7.69 -14.94 -1.97
N PHE A 94 7.60 -14.62 -0.68
CA PHE A 94 7.02 -15.51 0.34
C PHE A 94 5.51 -15.71 0.19
N LEU A 95 4.79 -14.83 -0.52
CA LEU A 95 3.39 -15.05 -0.90
C LEU A 95 3.24 -16.28 -1.81
N PHE A 96 4.21 -16.51 -2.69
CA PHE A 96 4.23 -17.72 -3.53
C PHE A 96 4.42 -18.96 -2.65
N PHE A 97 5.43 -18.97 -1.78
CA PHE A 97 5.69 -20.13 -0.91
C PHE A 97 4.54 -20.43 0.06
N TRP A 98 3.85 -19.40 0.55
CA TRP A 98 2.65 -19.55 1.38
C TRP A 98 1.55 -20.37 0.69
N HIS A 99 1.37 -20.20 -0.61
CA HIS A 99 0.38 -20.95 -1.39
C HIS A 99 0.73 -22.45 -1.47
N TYR A 100 2.01 -22.79 -1.65
CA TYR A 100 2.46 -24.19 -1.82
C TYR A 100 2.76 -24.93 -0.52
N VAL A 101 3.09 -24.21 0.56
CA VAL A 101 3.36 -24.80 1.89
C VAL A 101 2.40 -24.18 2.92
N PRO A 102 1.08 -24.46 2.80
CA PRO A 102 0.10 -23.97 3.77
C PRO A 102 0.36 -24.61 5.14
N GLY A 103 0.20 -23.81 6.20
CA GLY A 103 0.28 -24.27 7.59
C GLY A 103 1.64 -24.14 8.28
N ASN A 104 2.68 -23.71 7.57
CA ASN A 104 3.93 -23.33 8.23
C ASN A 104 3.80 -21.95 8.88
N LEU A 105 3.95 -21.89 10.21
CA LEU A 105 3.89 -20.65 11.00
C LEU A 105 4.86 -19.57 10.54
N PHE A 106 6.03 -19.95 10.00
CA PHE A 106 7.04 -19.02 9.49
C PHE A 106 6.51 -18.24 8.28
N PHE A 107 5.96 -18.93 7.28
CA PHE A 107 5.41 -18.26 6.11
C PHE A 107 4.19 -17.41 6.47
N GLY A 108 3.38 -17.84 7.44
CA GLY A 108 2.23 -17.07 7.91
C GLY A 108 2.65 -15.77 8.61
N ALA A 109 3.69 -15.82 9.44
CA ALA A 109 4.29 -14.64 10.05
C ALA A 109 4.85 -13.67 9.01
N ILE A 110 5.51 -14.19 7.97
CA ILE A 110 6.05 -13.36 6.88
C ILE A 110 4.95 -12.69 6.06
N VAL A 111 3.90 -13.43 5.70
CA VAL A 111 2.76 -12.85 4.94
C VAL A 111 2.04 -11.79 5.79
N CYS A 112 1.92 -12.00 7.10
CA CYS A 112 1.38 -11.00 8.01
C CYS A 112 2.28 -9.74 8.07
N LEU A 113 3.60 -9.94 8.21
CA LEU A 113 4.58 -8.85 8.19
C LEU A 113 4.54 -8.07 6.86
N PHE A 114 4.41 -8.78 5.73
CA PHE A 114 4.24 -8.17 4.41
C PHE A 114 2.97 -7.32 4.35
N GLY A 115 1.82 -7.85 4.83
CA GLY A 115 0.57 -7.09 4.87
C GLY A 115 0.67 -5.82 5.72
N LEU A 116 1.27 -5.91 6.91
CA LEU A 116 1.52 -4.74 7.77
C LEU A 116 2.46 -3.73 7.10
N SER A 117 3.55 -4.20 6.50
CA SER A 117 4.50 -3.35 5.78
C SER A 117 3.88 -2.68 4.54
N ALA A 118 2.97 -3.36 3.83
CA ALA A 118 2.22 -2.80 2.72
C ALA A 118 1.26 -1.68 3.16
N LEU A 119 0.56 -1.85 4.28
CA LEU A 119 -0.29 -0.80 4.87
C LEU A 119 0.52 0.41 5.33
N LEU A 120 1.66 0.17 5.99
CA LEU A 120 2.58 1.23 6.39
C LEU A 120 3.16 1.95 5.16
N PHE A 121 3.49 1.21 4.10
CA PHE A 121 3.95 1.79 2.85
C PHE A 121 2.91 2.78 2.30
N LEU A 122 1.64 2.36 2.22
CA LEU A 122 0.55 3.22 1.74
C LEU A 122 0.37 4.46 2.63
N PHE A 123 0.51 4.31 3.95
CA PHE A 123 0.47 5.43 4.89
C PHE A 123 1.60 6.44 4.64
N PHE A 124 2.85 5.98 4.48
CA PHE A 124 3.97 6.87 4.19
C PHE A 124 3.92 7.45 2.78
N LEU A 125 3.37 6.73 1.81
CA LEU A 125 3.13 7.23 0.46
C LEU A 125 2.18 8.43 0.47
N ASN A 126 1.12 8.39 1.29
CA ASN A 126 0.24 9.54 1.48
C ASN A 126 0.98 10.76 2.08
N ILE A 127 1.92 10.55 2.99
CA ILE A 127 2.77 11.64 3.50
C ILE A 127 3.65 12.22 2.38
N VAL A 128 4.23 11.37 1.53
CA VAL A 128 5.00 11.81 0.36
C VAL A 128 4.13 12.69 -0.55
N ILE A 129 2.89 12.29 -0.83
CA ILE A 129 1.96 13.03 -1.69
C ILE A 129 1.60 14.41 -1.10
N VAL A 130 1.30 14.51 0.20
CA VAL A 130 1.04 15.83 0.83
C VAL A 130 2.25 16.74 0.77
N ARG A 131 3.45 16.19 0.99
CA ARG A 131 4.68 16.98 0.89
C ARG A 131 4.91 17.46 -0.53
N LEU A 132 4.59 16.64 -1.52
CA LEU A 132 4.64 17.05 -2.92
C LEU A 132 3.62 18.15 -3.22
N GLY A 133 2.36 17.99 -2.80
CA GLY A 133 1.30 18.99 -2.99
C GLY A 133 1.63 20.33 -2.33
N ALA A 134 2.30 20.32 -1.17
CA ALA A 134 2.74 21.55 -0.49
C ALA A 134 3.86 22.31 -1.23
N MET A 135 4.57 21.65 -2.14
CA MET A 135 5.65 22.25 -2.96
C MET A 135 5.16 22.74 -4.32
N LEU A 136 3.92 22.43 -4.70
CA LEU A 136 3.32 22.87 -5.95
C LEU A 136 2.61 24.22 -5.75
N PRO A 137 2.53 25.07 -6.80
CA PRO A 137 1.94 26.40 -6.71
C PRO A 137 0.40 26.40 -6.62
N ASP A 138 -0.26 25.26 -6.83
CA ASP A 138 -1.73 25.15 -6.84
C ASP A 138 -2.31 25.02 -5.42
N GLU A 139 -3.06 26.05 -5.00
CA GLU A 139 -3.70 26.12 -3.68
C GLU A 139 -4.82 25.09 -3.51
N THR A 140 -5.58 24.81 -4.57
CA THR A 140 -6.71 23.87 -4.52
C THR A 140 -6.18 22.45 -4.30
N LEU A 141 -5.14 22.08 -5.06
CA LEU A 141 -4.45 20.80 -4.89
C LEU A 141 -3.87 20.67 -3.48
N ARG A 142 -3.29 21.75 -2.93
CA ARG A 142 -2.72 21.76 -1.58
C ARG A 142 -3.76 21.51 -0.49
N LEU A 143 -4.94 22.12 -0.60
CA LEU A 143 -6.03 21.90 0.35
C LEU A 143 -6.60 20.48 0.25
N GLU A 144 -6.87 20.01 -0.96
CA GLU A 144 -7.41 18.67 -1.20
C GLU A 144 -6.44 17.56 -0.75
N THR A 145 -5.16 17.66 -1.12
CA THR A 145 -4.15 16.68 -0.71
C THR A 145 -4.06 16.58 0.81
N ARG A 146 -4.15 17.72 1.53
CA ARG A 146 -4.14 17.74 2.99
C ARG A 146 -5.38 17.05 3.59
N GLN A 147 -6.58 17.39 3.11
CA GLN A 147 -7.83 16.82 3.62
C GLN A 147 -7.93 15.32 3.32
N TYR A 148 -7.73 14.94 2.06
CA TYR A 148 -7.83 13.54 1.66
C TYR A 148 -6.75 12.67 2.29
N THR A 149 -5.52 13.18 2.45
CA THR A 149 -4.49 12.42 3.17
C THR A 149 -4.79 12.28 4.66
N ALA A 150 -5.36 13.31 5.30
CA ALA A 150 -5.75 13.19 6.70
C ALA A 150 -6.82 12.10 6.88
N LEU A 151 -7.86 12.12 6.05
CA LEU A 151 -8.91 11.09 6.02
C LEU A 151 -8.31 9.71 5.74
N ASN A 152 -7.51 9.61 4.68
CA ASN A 152 -6.91 8.36 4.22
C ASN A 152 -6.00 7.73 5.30
N ARG A 153 -5.19 8.54 5.97
CA ARG A 153 -4.34 8.07 7.08
C ARG A 153 -5.16 7.63 8.29
N THR A 154 -6.26 8.31 8.60
CA THR A 154 -7.17 7.88 9.68
C THR A 154 -7.78 6.51 9.37
N LEU A 155 -8.22 6.29 8.13
CA LEU A 155 -8.71 4.98 7.68
C LEU A 155 -7.63 3.89 7.80
N LEU A 156 -6.40 4.18 7.38
CA LEU A 156 -5.29 3.22 7.49
C LEU A 156 -4.92 2.91 8.94
N ILE A 157 -4.96 3.90 9.84
CA ILE A 157 -4.75 3.68 11.28
C ILE A 157 -5.88 2.83 11.85
N ALA A 158 -7.14 3.12 11.51
CA ALA A 158 -8.28 2.32 11.93
C ALA A 158 -8.15 0.87 11.45
N LEU A 159 -7.73 0.66 10.19
CA LEU A 159 -7.49 -0.67 9.63
C LEU A 159 -6.36 -1.40 10.36
N LEU A 160 -5.24 -0.74 10.65
CA LEU A 160 -4.15 -1.30 11.45
C LEU A 160 -4.60 -1.65 12.87
N ALA A 161 -5.44 -0.82 13.50
CA ALA A 161 -5.97 -1.06 14.83
C ALA A 161 -6.94 -2.26 14.85
N ILE A 162 -7.84 -2.35 13.86
CA ILE A 162 -8.75 -3.49 13.71
C ILE A 162 -7.94 -4.78 13.48
N ALA A 163 -6.97 -4.76 12.56
CA ALA A 163 -6.12 -5.91 12.29
C ALA A 163 -5.30 -6.33 13.52
N GLY A 164 -4.69 -5.37 14.22
CA GLY A 164 -3.93 -5.62 15.45
C GLY A 164 -4.80 -6.19 16.57
N THR A 165 -5.99 -5.62 16.79
CA THR A 165 -6.94 -6.10 17.80
C THR A 165 -7.39 -7.53 17.50
N TYR A 166 -7.68 -7.83 16.24
CA TYR A 166 -8.06 -9.17 15.80
C TYR A 166 -6.92 -10.19 16.03
N LEU A 167 -5.68 -9.84 15.67
CA LEU A 167 -4.51 -10.68 15.90
C LEU A 167 -4.23 -10.91 17.39
N LEU A 168 -4.40 -9.89 18.23
CA LEU A 168 -4.24 -10.02 19.68
C LEU A 168 -5.34 -10.90 20.28
N LEU A 169 -6.60 -10.67 19.91
CA LEU A 169 -7.74 -11.45 20.42
C LEU A 169 -7.61 -12.92 20.07
N THR A 170 -7.24 -13.24 18.83
CA THR A 170 -7.03 -14.64 18.39
C THR A 170 -5.89 -15.31 19.15
N ARG A 171 -4.79 -14.60 19.43
CA ARG A 171 -3.66 -15.12 20.22
C ARG A 171 -4.01 -15.34 21.68
N VAL A 172 -4.72 -14.39 22.29
CA VAL A 172 -5.17 -14.50 23.69
C VAL A 172 -6.19 -15.63 23.82
N LEU A 173 -7.22 -15.69 22.97
CA LEU A 173 -8.24 -16.74 23.04
C LEU A 173 -7.64 -18.14 22.88
N SER A 174 -6.64 -18.29 21.99
CA SER A 174 -5.91 -19.55 21.82
C SER A 174 -5.10 -19.98 23.05
N LEU A 175 -4.68 -19.04 23.91
CA LEU A 175 -3.95 -19.34 25.14
C LEU A 175 -4.90 -19.77 26.28
N TYR A 176 -6.08 -19.15 26.36
CA TYR A 176 -7.04 -19.42 27.44
C TYR A 176 -7.94 -20.63 27.17
N PHE A 177 -8.21 -20.98 25.90
CA PHE A 177 -9.09 -22.09 25.54
C PHE A 177 -8.41 -23.08 24.56
N PRO A 178 -7.55 -23.99 25.06
CA PRO A 178 -6.83 -24.96 24.23
C PRO A 178 -7.71 -26.06 23.61
N GLN A 179 -8.97 -26.17 24.04
CA GLN A 179 -9.96 -27.13 23.51
C GLN A 179 -10.72 -26.60 22.29
N ILE A 180 -10.62 -25.30 22.00
CA ILE A 180 -11.08 -24.75 20.73
C ILE A 180 -10.09 -25.24 19.67
N PRO A 181 -10.55 -25.91 18.59
CA PRO A 181 -9.66 -26.35 17.53
C PRO A 181 -8.73 -25.21 17.13
N ARG A 182 -7.41 -25.46 17.12
CA ARG A 182 -6.43 -24.53 16.56
C ARG A 182 -7.04 -24.02 15.25
N LEU A 183 -7.23 -22.70 15.15
CA LEU A 183 -7.73 -22.07 13.93
C LEU A 183 -7.11 -22.81 12.74
N PRO A 184 -7.91 -23.36 11.79
CA PRO A 184 -7.36 -24.12 10.68
C PRO A 184 -6.14 -23.39 10.13
N GLU A 185 -5.04 -24.13 10.02
CA GLU A 185 -3.68 -23.69 9.67
C GLU A 185 -3.58 -22.83 8.38
N ARG A 186 -4.70 -22.65 7.69
CA ARG A 186 -4.95 -21.62 6.70
C ARG A 186 -5.16 -20.28 7.42
N VAL A 187 -4.07 -19.57 7.69
CA VAL A 187 -4.09 -18.10 7.82
C VAL A 187 -4.36 -17.50 6.44
N ASN A 188 -5.48 -17.86 5.86
CA ASN A 188 -6.04 -17.20 4.72
C ASN A 188 -6.37 -15.79 5.22
N LEU A 189 -6.01 -14.73 4.49
CA LEU A 189 -6.52 -13.37 4.80
C LEU A 189 -8.07 -13.31 4.82
N LEU A 190 -8.71 -14.38 4.34
CA LEU A 190 -10.13 -14.76 4.43
C LEU A 190 -10.58 -15.39 5.76
N SER A 191 -9.69 -15.84 6.65
CA SER A 191 -10.05 -16.58 7.87
C SER A 191 -10.45 -15.67 9.03
N LEU A 192 -11.20 -14.59 8.78
CA LEU A 192 -11.93 -13.88 9.84
C LEU A 192 -13.17 -14.67 10.31
N GLN A 193 -13.05 -15.99 10.37
CA GLN A 193 -14.15 -16.90 10.63
C GLN A 193 -14.11 -17.52 12.03
N ILE A 194 -13.02 -17.35 12.80
CA ILE A 194 -12.83 -18.20 13.98
C ILE A 194 -12.66 -17.39 15.29
N ALA A 195 -12.60 -16.05 15.25
CA ALA A 195 -12.49 -15.25 16.48
C ALA A 195 -13.85 -14.88 17.14
N ILE A 196 -14.95 -15.05 16.42
CA ILE A 196 -16.28 -14.55 16.79
C ILE A 196 -17.19 -15.58 17.51
N PRO A 197 -17.01 -16.92 17.41
CA PRO A 197 -17.89 -17.85 18.13
C PRO A 197 -17.84 -17.72 19.67
N ALA A 198 -16.78 -17.13 20.23
CA ALA A 198 -16.63 -16.96 21.68
C ALA A 198 -17.53 -15.86 22.29
N LEU A 199 -18.16 -15.02 21.47
CA LEU A 199 -19.04 -13.92 21.91
C LEU A 199 -20.53 -14.15 21.59
N GLY A 200 -20.91 -15.33 21.07
CA GLY A 200 -22.30 -15.64 20.72
C GLY A 200 -22.86 -14.86 19.52
N ILE A 201 -21.99 -14.24 18.71
CA ILE A 201 -22.37 -13.51 17.51
C ILE A 201 -22.00 -14.36 16.28
N GLU A 202 -22.98 -15.06 15.70
CA GLU A 202 -22.81 -15.72 14.40
C GLU A 202 -22.84 -14.68 13.27
N ILE A 203 -21.73 -13.96 13.04
CA ILE A 203 -21.54 -13.27 11.75
C ILE A 203 -21.15 -14.35 10.74
N SER A 204 -22.17 -15.04 10.21
CA SER A 204 -22.07 -16.12 9.22
C SER A 204 -21.53 -15.69 7.84
N SER A 205 -21.05 -14.45 7.70
CA SER A 205 -20.68 -13.89 6.42
C SER A 205 -19.17 -13.60 6.36
N LEU A 206 -18.40 -14.62 5.97
CA LEU A 206 -17.04 -14.46 5.40
C LEU A 206 -16.97 -13.27 4.45
N TRP A 207 -18.03 -13.15 3.64
CA TRP A 207 -18.23 -12.09 2.69
C TRP A 207 -18.29 -10.72 3.35
N PHE A 208 -18.96 -10.56 4.51
CA PHE A 208 -19.11 -9.25 5.16
C PHE A 208 -17.77 -8.71 5.66
N VAL A 209 -16.94 -9.55 6.27
CA VAL A 209 -15.63 -9.11 6.77
C VAL A 209 -14.70 -8.83 5.61
N LEU A 210 -14.68 -9.73 4.62
CA LEU A 210 -13.81 -9.58 3.48
C LEU A 210 -14.21 -8.38 2.65
N LEU A 211 -15.51 -8.16 2.47
CA LEU A 211 -16.08 -6.98 1.83
C LEU A 211 -15.78 -5.74 2.66
N LEU A 212 -15.91 -5.77 4.00
CA LEU A 212 -15.57 -4.64 4.86
C LEU A 212 -14.07 -4.31 4.79
N THR A 213 -13.20 -5.33 4.85
CA THR A 213 -11.74 -5.20 4.83
C THR A 213 -11.23 -4.82 3.43
N CYS A 214 -11.79 -5.39 2.37
CA CYS A 214 -11.54 -4.99 0.99
C CYS A 214 -12.04 -3.58 0.76
N ILE A 215 -13.24 -3.19 1.18
CA ILE A 215 -13.71 -1.81 1.02
C ILE A 215 -12.84 -0.85 1.83
N LEU A 216 -12.51 -1.18 3.09
CA LEU A 216 -11.63 -0.37 3.92
C LEU A 216 -10.19 -0.29 3.39
N LEU A 217 -9.74 -1.22 2.54
CA LEU A 217 -8.41 -1.18 1.90
C LEU A 217 -8.45 -0.55 0.51
N LEU A 218 -9.49 -0.82 -0.27
CA LEU A 218 -9.69 -0.30 -1.61
C LEU A 218 -10.01 1.19 -1.57
N LEU A 219 -10.74 1.66 -0.57
CA LEU A 219 -11.01 3.08 -0.36
C LEU A 219 -9.72 3.90 -0.15
N PRO A 220 -8.85 3.59 0.82
CA PRO A 220 -7.60 4.33 1.00
C PRO A 220 -6.66 4.18 -0.20
N LEU A 221 -6.66 3.01 -0.87
CA LEU A 221 -5.88 2.81 -2.09
C LEU A 221 -6.38 3.70 -3.24
N SER A 222 -7.68 3.72 -3.50
CA SER A 222 -8.29 4.50 -4.59
C SER A 222 -8.11 6.00 -4.35
N MET A 223 -8.25 6.46 -3.10
CA MET A 223 -7.98 7.84 -2.72
C MET A 223 -6.51 8.20 -2.96
N THR A 224 -5.58 7.30 -2.62
CA THR A 224 -4.14 7.51 -2.91
C THR A 224 -3.89 7.61 -4.40
N MET A 225 -4.48 6.72 -5.20
CA MET A 225 -4.37 6.75 -6.67
C MET A 225 -4.96 8.02 -7.26
N ALA A 226 -6.13 8.46 -6.79
CA ALA A 226 -6.77 9.69 -7.25
C ALA A 226 -5.90 10.92 -6.98
N LEU A 227 -5.29 11.00 -5.78
CA LEU A 227 -4.36 12.07 -5.45
C LEU A 227 -3.09 12.04 -6.31
N ILE A 228 -2.51 10.85 -6.56
CA ILE A 228 -1.35 10.69 -7.44
C ILE A 228 -1.69 11.16 -8.85
N TRP A 229 -2.84 10.73 -9.38
CA TRP A 229 -3.32 11.12 -10.70
C TRP A 229 -3.49 12.63 -10.80
N LYS A 230 -4.24 13.24 -9.87
CA LYS A 230 -4.49 14.68 -9.86
C LYS A 230 -3.19 15.49 -9.73
N THR A 231 -2.29 15.07 -8.85
CA THR A 231 -0.97 15.70 -8.70
C THR A 231 -0.15 15.63 -9.99
N LYS A 232 -0.19 14.48 -10.69
CA LYS A 232 0.47 14.28 -11.98
C LYS A 232 -0.08 15.24 -13.05
N GLU A 233 -1.40 15.37 -13.16
CA GLU A 233 -2.05 16.28 -14.13
C GLU A 233 -1.70 17.74 -13.85
N VAL A 234 -1.78 18.17 -12.59
CA VAL A 234 -1.42 19.56 -12.21
C VAL A 234 0.04 19.87 -12.53
N ILE A 235 0.97 18.92 -12.33
CA ILE A 235 2.37 19.10 -12.75
C ILE A 235 2.46 19.18 -14.27
N PHE A 236 1.69 18.37 -14.99
CA PHE A 236 1.72 18.35 -16.45
C PHE A 236 1.19 19.66 -17.04
N GLU A 237 0.05 20.16 -16.57
CA GLU A 237 -0.55 21.42 -16.99
C GLU A 237 0.34 22.62 -16.70
N ASN A 238 0.89 22.72 -15.47
CA ASN A 238 1.73 23.86 -15.08
C ASN A 238 3.06 23.94 -15.84
N VAL A 239 3.57 22.81 -16.34
CA VAL A 239 4.92 22.71 -16.93
C VAL A 239 4.89 22.58 -18.44
N PHE A 240 3.88 21.88 -18.99
CA PHE A 240 3.77 21.57 -20.42
C PHE A 240 2.51 22.17 -21.07
N GLY A 241 1.57 22.73 -20.29
CA GLY A 241 0.33 23.33 -20.80
C GLY A 241 0.47 24.74 -21.36
N ILE A 242 1.61 25.42 -21.16
CA ILE A 242 1.85 26.80 -21.63
C ILE A 242 2.47 26.84 -23.05
N SER A 243 2.64 25.69 -23.70
CA SER A 243 3.17 25.58 -25.07
C SER A 243 2.08 25.33 -26.14
N GLY A 244 0.91 25.95 -25.98
CA GLY A 244 -0.17 25.98 -26.97
C GLY A 244 -0.66 27.40 -27.20
#